data_AF-A0A9X2AHD3-F1
#
_entry.id   AF-A0A9X2AHD3-F1
#
_cell.length_a   1.000
_cell.length_b   1.000
_cell.length_c   1.000
_cell.angle_alpha   90.00
_cell.angle_beta   90.00
_cell.angle_gamma   90.00
#
_symmetry.space_group_name_H-M   'P 1'
#
loop_
_entity.id
_entity.type
_entity.pdbx_description
1 polymer ?
#
loop_
_entity_poly.entity_id
_entity_poly.type
_entity_poly.pdbx_seq_one_letter_code
_entity_poly.pdbx_strand_id
1 'polypeptide(L)'
;MSYLQVIRHIEQVLNGCGDPVRFTPTGRKLLNAVTALMAVEVVRVDIMRENECFAVPPPVPAYAHNREGRYAVNIVHVPPEMADTYSHGHRHTDAELESLIRTNATLFSCYLIA
;
A
#
# COMPACT_ATOMS: atom_id res chain seq x y z
N MET A 1 -0.44 -15.73 7.23
CA MET A 1 0.51 -14.69 7.68
C MET A 1 1.17 -13.95 6.51
N SER A 2 0.59 -13.94 5.30
CA SER A 2 1.21 -13.39 4.09
C SER A 2 1.03 -11.89 3.85
N TYR A 3 -0.18 -11.36 4.08
CA TYR A 3 -0.50 -9.94 3.85
C TYR A 3 0.46 -8.95 4.53
N LEU A 4 0.84 -9.23 5.78
CA LEU A 4 1.77 -8.39 6.52
C LEU A 4 3.20 -8.44 5.96
N GLN A 5 3.60 -9.57 5.37
CA GLN A 5 4.91 -9.70 4.73
C GLN A 5 4.96 -8.88 3.45
N VAL A 6 3.87 -8.85 2.67
CA VAL A 6 3.74 -7.99 1.49
C VAL A 6 3.82 -6.52 1.88
N ILE A 7 3.05 -6.09 2.89
CA ILE A 7 3.05 -4.69 3.36
C ILE A 7 4.43 -4.25 3.86
N ARG A 8 5.12 -5.10 4.62
CA ARG A 8 6.50 -4.83 5.04
C ARG A 8 7.45 -4.73 3.85
N HIS A 9 7.20 -5.48 2.77
CA HIS A 9 8.03 -5.37 1.58
C HIS A 9 7.75 -4.09 0.80
N ILE A 10 6.48 -3.69 0.67
CA ILE A 10 6.10 -2.38 0.10
C ILE A 10 6.74 -1.24 0.90
N GLU A 11 6.72 -1.32 2.24
CA GLU A 11 7.41 -0.37 3.13
C GLU A 11 8.91 -0.28 2.82
N GLN A 12 9.59 -1.43 2.63
CA GLN A 12 11.01 -1.47 2.29
C GLN A 12 11.31 -0.81 0.94
N VAL A 13 10.49 -1.09 -0.09
CA VAL A 13 10.66 -0.50 -1.43
C VAL A 13 10.45 1.02 -1.39
N LEU A 14 9.39 1.50 -0.74
CA LEU A 14 9.14 2.94 -0.60
C LEU A 14 10.26 3.65 0.16
N ASN A 15 10.72 3.07 1.27
CA ASN A 15 11.85 3.61 2.04
C ASN A 15 13.15 3.62 1.23
N GLY A 16 13.39 2.59 0.41
CA GLY A 16 14.52 2.51 -0.51
C GLY A 16 14.48 3.57 -1.61
N CYS A 17 13.30 4.08 -1.95
CA CYS A 17 13.06 5.15 -2.91
C CYS A 17 12.96 6.55 -2.27
N GLY A 18 13.38 6.71 -1.01
CA GLY A 18 13.43 8.00 -0.33
C GLY A 18 12.11 8.46 0.29
N ASP A 19 11.07 7.62 0.34
CA ASP A 19 9.80 7.93 1.03
C ASP A 19 9.77 7.26 2.42
N PRO A 20 10.05 8.00 3.53
CA PRO A 20 10.21 7.44 4.87
C PRO A 20 8.86 7.06 5.49
N VAL A 21 8.32 5.92 5.06
CA VAL A 21 7.01 5.41 5.46
C VAL A 21 7.12 4.28 6.47
N ARG A 22 6.11 4.17 7.33
CA ARG A 22 5.94 3.05 8.24
C ARG A 22 4.47 2.65 8.32
N PHE A 23 4.14 1.50 7.76
CA PHE A 23 2.79 0.95 7.80
C PHE A 23 2.59 0.15 9.10
N THR A 24 1.82 0.72 10.02
CA THR A 24 1.46 0.05 11.29
C THR A 24 0.06 -0.54 11.17
N PRO A 25 -0.12 -1.87 11.08
CA PRO A 25 -1.45 -2.48 10.97
C PRO A 25 -2.27 -2.23 12.23
N THR A 26 -3.55 -1.92 12.08
CA THR A 26 -4.49 -1.80 13.22
C THR A 26 -5.02 -3.16 13.70
N GLY A 27 -4.76 -4.21 12.92
CA GLY A 27 -5.31 -5.56 13.13
C GLY A 27 -6.64 -5.80 12.41
N ARG A 28 -7.28 -4.77 11.85
CA ARG A 28 -8.47 -4.93 11.02
C ARG A 28 -8.11 -5.34 9.60
N LYS A 29 -8.78 -6.38 9.13
CA LYS A 29 -8.78 -6.79 7.72
C LYS A 29 -10.14 -6.46 7.15
N LEU A 30 -10.15 -5.85 5.97
CA LEU A 30 -11.35 -5.45 5.27
C LEU A 30 -11.43 -6.29 4.01
N LEU A 31 -12.59 -6.87 3.72
CA LEU A 31 -12.87 -7.35 2.39
C LEU A 31 -13.46 -6.18 1.61
N ASN A 32 -12.78 -5.71 0.57
CA ASN A 32 -13.35 -4.71 -0.31
C ASN A 32 -14.49 -5.38 -1.10
N ALA A 33 -15.74 -5.02 -0.80
CA ALA A 33 -16.91 -5.61 -1.42
C ALA A 33 -16.99 -5.36 -2.94
N VAL A 34 -16.32 -4.32 -3.45
CA VAL A 34 -16.34 -3.94 -4.87
C VAL A 34 -15.26 -4.68 -5.66
N THR A 35 -14.08 -4.83 -5.08
CA THR A 35 -12.93 -5.44 -5.79
C THR A 35 -12.66 -6.89 -5.36
N ALA A 36 -13.38 -7.40 -4.37
CA ALA A 36 -13.12 -8.67 -3.69
C ALA A 36 -11.70 -8.81 -3.11
N LEU A 37 -10.95 -7.70 -3.03
CA LEU A 37 -9.58 -7.70 -2.54
C LEU A 37 -9.57 -7.63 -1.01
N MET A 38 -8.62 -8.35 -0.42
CA MET A 38 -8.30 -8.21 0.98
C MET A 38 -7.48 -6.94 1.19
N ALA A 39 -8.01 -6.05 2.03
CA ALA A 39 -7.39 -4.83 2.50
C ALA A 39 -6.93 -4.99 3.94
N VAL A 40 -5.78 -4.39 4.26
CA VAL A 40 -5.30 -4.27 5.63
C VAL A 40 -5.38 -2.80 6.03
N GLU A 41 -6.09 -2.54 7.12
CA GLU A 41 -6.12 -1.21 7.71
C GLU A 41 -4.81 -0.95 8.47
N VAL A 42 -4.26 0.23 8.25
CA VAL A 42 -3.04 0.74 8.87
C VAL A 42 -3.32 2.08 9.52
N VAL A 43 -2.54 2.43 10.55
CA VAL A 43 -2.53 3.78 11.10
C VAL A 43 -2.23 4.76 9.96
N ARG A 44 -2.99 5.87 9.91
CA ARG A 44 -2.85 6.87 8.84
C ARG A 44 -1.40 7.30 8.68
N VAL A 45 -0.88 7.17 7.48
CA VAL A 45 0.47 7.56 7.09
C VAL A 45 0.42 8.46 5.86
N ASP A 46 1.33 9.41 5.77
CA ASP A 46 1.49 10.25 4.59
C ASP A 46 2.62 9.69 3.72
N ILE A 47 2.30 9.31 2.49
CA ILE A 47 3.27 8.87 1.47
C ILE A 47 3.53 9.99 0.46
N MET A 48 4.70 10.03 -0.16
CA MET A 48 5.04 11.03 -1.17
C MET A 48 4.31 10.74 -2.49
N ARG A 49 3.83 11.79 -3.17
CA ARG A 49 3.21 11.63 -4.51
C ARG A 49 4.22 11.24 -5.57
N GLU A 50 5.45 11.70 -5.39
CA GLU A 50 6.59 11.41 -6.23
C GLU A 50 7.79 11.21 -5.30
N ASN A 51 8.48 10.07 -5.47
CA ASN A 51 9.68 9.72 -4.74
C ASN A 51 10.86 9.66 -5.72
N GLU A 52 12.05 9.25 -5.27
CA GLU A 52 13.25 9.26 -6.10
C GLU A 52 13.19 8.27 -7.28
N CYS A 53 12.35 7.24 -7.19
CA CYS A 53 12.21 6.19 -8.20
C CYS A 53 11.03 6.42 -9.15
N PHE A 54 9.88 6.87 -8.63
CA PHE A 54 8.62 6.95 -9.38
C PHE A 54 7.55 7.86 -8.75
N ALA A 55 6.55 8.20 -9.56
CA ALA A 55 5.29 8.77 -9.10
C ALA A 55 4.35 7.66 -8.60
N VAL A 56 3.80 7.86 -7.40
CA VAL A 56 2.80 6.98 -6.81
C VAL A 56 1.43 7.39 -7.34
N PRO A 57 0.59 6.45 -7.81
CA PRO A 57 -0.77 6.77 -8.22
C PRO A 57 -1.61 7.24 -7.03
N PRO A 58 -2.59 8.12 -7.24
CA PRO A 58 -3.45 8.62 -6.17
C PRO A 58 -4.25 7.46 -5.52
N PRO A 59 -4.39 7.43 -4.19
CA PRO A 59 -5.21 6.45 -3.50
C PRO A 59 -6.68 6.50 -3.94
N VAL A 60 -7.39 5.38 -3.90
CA VAL A 60 -8.81 5.29 -4.27
C VAL A 60 -9.65 4.66 -3.14
N PRO A 61 -10.61 5.39 -2.55
CA PRO A 61 -10.82 6.83 -2.67
C PRO A 61 -9.64 7.66 -2.16
N ALA A 62 -9.48 8.87 -2.73
CA ALA A 62 -8.50 9.84 -2.30
C ALA A 62 -8.99 10.61 -1.06
N TYR A 63 -8.07 10.96 -0.17
CA TYR A 63 -8.38 11.82 0.97
C TYR A 63 -8.44 13.30 0.57
N ALA A 64 -9.51 13.99 0.96
CA ALA A 64 -9.73 15.38 0.57
C ALA A 64 -8.72 16.38 1.19
N HIS A 65 -8.15 16.06 2.35
CA HIS A 65 -7.24 16.94 3.09
C HIS A 65 -5.80 16.45 3.07
N ASN A 66 -5.35 15.96 1.92
CA ASN A 66 -3.96 15.60 1.71
C ASN A 66 -3.04 16.80 1.92
N ARG A 67 -1.92 16.58 2.62
CA ARG A 67 -0.83 17.56 2.67
C ARG A 67 -0.24 17.76 1.28
N GLU A 68 0.36 18.94 1.06
CA GLU A 68 1.03 19.25 -0.19
C GLU A 68 2.13 18.23 -0.50
N GLY A 69 2.20 17.77 -1.75
CA GLY A 69 3.17 16.76 -2.19
C GLY A 69 2.97 15.35 -1.60
N ARG A 70 1.90 15.10 -0.84
CA ARG A 70 1.67 13.81 -0.17
C ARG A 70 0.27 13.24 -0.43
N TYR A 71 0.12 11.96 -0.17
CA TYR A 71 -1.15 11.25 -0.06
C TYR A 71 -1.29 10.65 1.34
N ALA A 72 -2.42 10.89 2.00
CA ALA A 72 -2.78 10.19 3.21
C ALA A 72 -3.34 8.82 2.86
N VAL A 73 -2.84 7.78 3.54
CA VAL A 73 -3.22 6.39 3.34
C VAL A 73 -3.51 5.77 4.69
N ASN A 74 -4.62 5.07 4.82
CA ASN A 74 -4.93 4.23 5.99
C ASN A 74 -5.29 2.79 5.61
N ILE A 75 -5.26 2.45 4.31
CA ILE A 75 -5.51 1.11 3.82
C ILE A 75 -4.52 0.76 2.72
N VAL A 76 -4.00 -0.46 2.82
CA VAL A 76 -3.22 -1.09 1.77
C VAL A 76 -3.97 -2.32 1.28
N HIS A 77 -4.32 -2.33 0.00
CA HIS A 77 -4.89 -3.47 -0.68
C HIS A 77 -3.76 -4.40 -1.12
N VAL A 78 -3.92 -5.69 -0.89
CA VAL A 78 -2.95 -6.69 -1.34
C VAL A 78 -3.67 -7.66 -2.26
N PRO A 79 -3.21 -7.83 -3.51
CA PRO A 79 -3.77 -8.83 -4.40
C PRO A 79 -3.69 -10.23 -3.77
N PRO A 80 -4.78 -11.02 -3.77
CA PRO A 80 -4.79 -12.36 -3.20
C PRO A 80 -3.70 -13.25 -3.77
N GLU A 81 -3.47 -13.20 -5.09
CA GLU A 81 -2.42 -13.98 -5.74
C GLU A 81 -1.03 -13.66 -5.16
N MET A 82 -0.73 -12.39 -4.87
CA MET A 82 0.53 -11.99 -4.28
C MET A 82 0.64 -12.46 -2.83
N ALA A 83 -0.44 -12.36 -2.05
CA ALA A 83 -0.46 -12.91 -0.69
C ALA A 83 -0.22 -14.43 -0.70
N ASP A 84 -0.80 -15.14 -1.66
CA ASP A 84 -0.59 -16.58 -1.80
C ASP A 84 0.86 -16.90 -2.17
N THR A 85 1.46 -16.21 -3.15
CA THR A 85 2.87 -16.38 -3.53
C THR A 85 3.82 -16.21 -2.33
N TYR A 86 3.62 -15.15 -1.53
CA TYR A 86 4.40 -14.91 -0.32
C TYR A 86 4.19 -15.99 0.75
N SER A 87 2.98 -16.55 0.88
CA SER A 87 2.71 -17.63 1.82
C SER A 87 3.47 -18.93 1.51
N HIS A 88 3.80 -19.15 0.24
CA HIS A 88 4.59 -20.28 -0.23
C HIS A 88 6.11 -20.01 -0.19
N GLY A 89 6.54 -18.88 0.37
CA GLY A 89 7.95 -18.50 0.50
C GLY A 89 8.55 -17.88 -0.77
N HIS A 90 7.74 -17.67 -1.81
CA HIS A 90 8.18 -16.98 -3.02
C HIS A 90 7.96 -15.48 -2.83
N ARG A 91 9.04 -14.71 -2.76
CA ARG A 91 8.98 -13.26 -2.62
C ARG A 91 9.15 -12.63 -4.00
N HIS A 92 8.28 -11.70 -4.35
CA HIS A 92 8.50 -10.83 -5.50
C HIS A 92 9.79 -10.02 -5.29
N THR A 93 10.43 -9.62 -6.38
CA THR A 93 11.59 -8.72 -6.36
C THR A 93 11.18 -7.28 -6.11
N ASP A 94 12.13 -6.44 -5.68
CA ASP A 94 11.91 -5.01 -5.45
C ASP A 94 11.41 -4.31 -6.72
N ALA A 95 11.94 -4.66 -7.90
CA ALA A 95 11.52 -4.12 -9.19
C ALA A 95 10.08 -4.49 -9.57
N GLU A 96 9.65 -5.72 -9.26
CA GLU A 96 8.26 -6.14 -9.47
C GLU A 96 7.30 -5.39 -8.53
N LEU A 97 7.70 -5.18 -7.28
CA LEU A 97 6.90 -4.39 -6.34
C LEU A 97 6.87 -2.91 -6.70
N GLU A 98 7.98 -2.34 -7.13
CA GLU A 98 8.02 -0.99 -7.68
C GLU A 98 7.05 -0.85 -8.86
N SER A 99 7.09 -1.78 -9.81
CA SER A 99 6.15 -1.81 -10.94
C SER A 99 4.70 -1.90 -10.46
N LEU A 100 4.42 -2.72 -9.45
CA LEU A 100 3.08 -2.82 -8.85
C LEU A 100 2.65 -1.49 -8.22
N ILE A 101 3.49 -0.88 -7.39
CA ILE A 101 3.18 0.38 -6.69
C ILE A 101 2.92 1.50 -7.70
N ARG A 102 3.73 1.57 -8.75
CA ARG A 102 3.62 2.59 -9.80
C ARG A 102 2.34 2.44 -10.64
N THR A 103 1.86 1.22 -10.87
CA THR A 103 0.78 0.94 -11.84
C THR A 103 -0.57 0.67 -11.18
N ASN A 104 -0.61 0.17 -9.95
CA ASN A 104 -1.85 -0.23 -9.30
C ASN A 104 -2.48 0.93 -8.52
N ALA A 105 -3.38 1.65 -9.17
CA ALA A 105 -4.13 2.75 -8.57
C ALA A 105 -5.01 2.35 -7.36
N THR A 106 -5.32 1.06 -7.20
CA THR A 106 -6.13 0.56 -6.07
C THR A 106 -5.29 0.03 -4.92
N LEU A 107 -3.95 0.09 -5.03
CA LEU A 107 -3.06 -0.42 -3.98
C LEU A 107 -3.25 0.33 -2.66
N PHE A 108 -3.43 1.64 -2.73
CA PHE A 108 -3.61 2.50 -1.57
C PHE A 108 -5.03 3.07 -1.53
N SER A 109 -5.55 3.22 -0.32
CA SER A 109 -6.86 3.82 -0.10
C SER A 109 -6.88 4.61 1.20
N CYS A 110 -7.78 5.59 1.27
CA CYS A 110 -8.06 6.32 2.50
C CYS A 110 -9.57 6.44 2.73
N TYR A 111 -10.11 5.76 3.74
CA TYR A 111 -11.46 6.07 4.22
C TYR A 111 -11.42 7.17 5.28
N LEU A 112 -12.37 8.11 5.19
CA LEU A 112 -12.70 9.02 6.28
C LEU A 112 -13.19 8.17 7.45
N ILE A 113 -12.33 7.96 8.45
CA ILE A 113 -12.85 7.69 9.79
C ILE A 113 -13.46 9.03 10.20
N ALA A 114 -14.80 9.08 10.13
CA ALA A 114 -15.61 10.20 10.63
C ALA A 114 -15.35 10.43 12.13
#